data_AF-A0A517SG02-F1
#
_entry.id   AF-A0A517SG02-F1
#
_cell.length_a   1.000
_cell.length_b   1.000
_cell.length_c   1.000
_cell.angle_alpha   90.00
_cell.angle_beta   90.00
_cell.angle_gamma   90.00
#
_symmetry.space_group_name_H-M   'P 1'
#
loop_
_entity.id
_entity.type
_entity.pdbx_description
1 polymer ?
#
loop_
_entity_poly.entity_id
_entity_poly.type
_entity_poly.pdbx_seq_one_letter_code
_entity_poly.pdbx_strand_id
1 'polypeptide(L)'
;MRALKALWFDDSGFVLSAEAVAVGTLGVVGAAVGAGAVARSVNSELEEMAFALRSLDQSYSIPEQRIGQAFVAGSSFTQKPVAEAHDELRQQIQRDREAEEKARLKSEEPEKKPRPGETPRKKKKKARQNGENGDEFEPAEYVPPTI
;
A
#
# COMPACT_ATOMS: atom_id res chain seq x y z
N MET A 1 -49.53 5.22 -42.90
CA MET A 1 -48.65 4.40 -42.04
C MET A 1 -47.61 3.65 -42.87
N ARG A 2 -46.60 4.35 -43.41
CA ARG A 2 -45.49 3.71 -44.15
C ARG A 2 -44.24 3.58 -43.28
N ALA A 3 -43.92 4.60 -42.48
CA ALA A 3 -42.85 4.56 -41.49
C ALA A 3 -43.01 3.42 -40.46
N LEU A 4 -44.24 3.21 -39.94
CA LEU A 4 -44.54 2.11 -39.01
C LEU A 4 -44.36 0.71 -39.64
N LYS A 5 -44.62 0.56 -40.94
CA LYS A 5 -44.35 -0.71 -41.66
C LYS A 5 -42.86 -0.90 -41.92
N ALA A 6 -42.13 0.18 -42.23
CA ALA A 6 -40.69 0.12 -42.42
C ALA A 6 -39.97 -0.27 -41.13
N LEU A 7 -40.39 0.28 -39.98
CA LEU A 7 -39.83 -0.07 -38.67
C LEU A 7 -40.13 -1.52 -38.26
N TRP A 8 -41.28 -2.06 -38.67
CA TRP A 8 -41.70 -3.43 -38.36
C TRP A 8 -40.94 -4.51 -39.16
N PHE A 9 -40.29 -4.13 -40.28
CA PHE A 9 -39.47 -5.02 -41.11
C PHE A 9 -37.99 -4.61 -41.11
N ASP A 10 -37.56 -3.78 -40.16
CA ASP A 10 -36.17 -3.34 -40.08
C ASP A 10 -35.32 -4.33 -39.28
N ASP A 11 -34.86 -5.38 -39.95
CA ASP A 11 -33.89 -6.34 -39.40
C ASP A 11 -32.48 -5.75 -39.31
N SER A 12 -32.19 -4.69 -40.09
CA SER A 12 -30.86 -4.09 -40.18
C SER A 12 -30.53 -3.29 -38.91
N GLY A 13 -31.50 -2.56 -38.38
CA GLY A 13 -31.38 -1.87 -37.09
C GLY A 13 -31.21 -2.82 -35.90
N PHE A 14 -31.82 -4.02 -35.96
CA PHE A 14 -31.68 -5.03 -34.92
C PHE A 14 -30.26 -5.61 -34.86
N VAL A 15 -29.70 -6.02 -36.00
CA VAL A 15 -28.33 -6.57 -36.08
C VAL A 15 -27.29 -5.55 -35.62
N LEU A 16 -27.41 -4.29 -36.04
CA LEU A 16 -26.49 -3.22 -35.63
C LEU A 16 -26.53 -2.98 -34.12
N SER A 17 -27.72 -3.03 -33.52
CA SER A 17 -27.88 -2.88 -32.07
C SER A 17 -27.27 -4.06 -31.30
N ALA A 18 -27.39 -5.29 -31.82
CA ALA A 18 -26.81 -6.47 -31.22
C ALA A 18 -25.27 -6.44 -31.28
N GLU A 19 -24.69 -6.01 -32.40
CA GLU A 19 -23.24 -5.86 -32.56
C GLU A 19 -22.69 -4.73 -31.67
N ALA A 20 -23.38 -3.60 -31.58
CA ALA A 20 -22.98 -2.50 -30.70
C ALA A 20 -22.98 -2.92 -29.22
N VAL A 21 -23.95 -3.71 -28.78
CA VAL A 21 -23.98 -4.27 -27.43
C VAL A 21 -22.84 -5.30 -27.23
N ALA A 22 -22.58 -6.16 -28.22
CA ALA A 22 -21.47 -7.12 -28.14
C ALA A 22 -20.11 -6.43 -28.00
N VAL A 23 -19.80 -5.43 -28.84
CA VAL A 23 -18.55 -4.66 -28.75
C VAL A 23 -18.51 -3.81 -27.48
N GLY A 24 -19.64 -3.21 -27.08
CA GLY A 24 -19.73 -2.41 -25.86
C GLY A 24 -19.43 -3.21 -24.60
N THR A 25 -19.99 -4.41 -24.47
CA THR A 25 -19.70 -5.29 -23.32
C THR A 25 -18.25 -5.76 -23.31
N LEU A 26 -17.69 -6.11 -24.48
CA LEU A 26 -16.27 -6.45 -24.59
C LEU A 26 -15.37 -5.27 -24.19
N GLY A 27 -15.74 -4.04 -24.57
CA GLY A 27 -15.05 -2.82 -24.19
C GLY A 27 -15.07 -2.57 -22.68
N VAL A 28 -16.22 -2.75 -22.02
CA VAL A 28 -16.34 -2.58 -20.55
C VAL A 28 -15.50 -3.61 -19.80
N VAL A 29 -15.57 -4.89 -20.21
CA VAL A 29 -14.76 -5.96 -19.57
C VAL A 29 -13.27 -5.70 -19.81
N GLY A 30 -12.90 -5.34 -21.04
CA GLY A 30 -11.52 -5.00 -21.39
C GLY A 30 -10.98 -3.82 -20.58
N ALA A 31 -11.78 -2.77 -20.39
CA ALA A 31 -11.40 -1.61 -19.58
C ALA A 31 -11.25 -1.98 -18.09
N ALA A 32 -12.16 -2.79 -17.54
CA ALA A 32 -12.11 -3.20 -16.14
C ALA A 32 -10.86 -4.05 -15.84
N VAL A 33 -10.58 -5.05 -16.69
CA VAL A 33 -9.39 -5.92 -16.54
C VAL A 33 -8.11 -5.12 -16.83
N GLY A 34 -8.12 -4.29 -17.88
CA GLY A 34 -6.98 -3.44 -18.25
C GLY A 34 -6.58 -2.47 -17.15
N ALA A 35 -7.55 -1.81 -16.50
CA ALA A 35 -7.28 -0.93 -15.37
C ALA A 35 -6.65 -1.70 -14.19
N GLY A 36 -7.15 -2.91 -13.88
CA GLY A 36 -6.57 -3.77 -12.86
C GLY A 36 -5.13 -4.20 -13.18
N ALA A 37 -4.86 -4.54 -14.44
CA ALA A 37 -3.52 -4.93 -14.89
C ALA A 37 -2.51 -3.77 -14.79
N VAL A 38 -2.90 -2.57 -15.24
CA VAL A 38 -2.05 -1.36 -15.12
C VAL A 38 -1.78 -1.03 -13.67
N ALA A 39 -2.80 -1.04 -12.81
CA ALA A 39 -2.62 -0.77 -11.39
C ALA A 39 -1.65 -1.76 -10.74
N ARG A 40 -1.78 -3.06 -11.04
CA ARG A 40 -0.88 -4.08 -10.50
C ARG A 40 0.56 -3.92 -11.01
N SER A 41 0.73 -3.61 -12.29
CA SER A 41 2.04 -3.38 -12.89
C SER A 41 2.74 -2.18 -12.25
N VAL A 42 2.07 -1.03 -12.16
CA VAL A 42 2.65 0.18 -11.56
C VAL A 42 3.00 -0.05 -10.10
N ASN A 43 2.13 -0.70 -9.33
CA ASN A 43 2.40 -0.99 -7.92
C ASN A 43 3.60 -1.94 -7.74
N SER A 44 3.78 -2.91 -8.64
CA SER A 44 4.94 -3.82 -8.61
C SER A 44 6.25 -3.05 -8.84
N GLU A 45 6.28 -2.18 -9.85
CA GLU A 45 7.46 -1.34 -10.14
C GLU A 45 7.77 -0.36 -8.99
N LEU A 46 6.74 0.18 -8.34
CA LEU A 46 6.93 1.05 -7.17
C LEU A 46 7.44 0.27 -5.94
N GLU A 47 7.00 -0.97 -5.77
CA GLU A 47 7.54 -1.87 -4.74
C GLU A 47 9.03 -2.13 -4.99
N GLU A 48 9.42 -2.46 -6.23
CA GLU A 48 10.82 -2.65 -6.62
C GLU A 48 11.65 -1.36 -6.45
N MET A 49 11.11 -0.20 -6.82
CA MET A 49 11.74 1.10 -6.58
C MET A 49 11.99 1.35 -5.08
N ALA A 50 11.06 0.98 -4.21
CA ALA A 50 11.23 1.11 -2.77
C ALA A 50 12.39 0.25 -2.24
N PHE A 51 12.51 -0.99 -2.72
CA PHE A 51 13.66 -1.85 -2.39
C PHE A 51 14.97 -1.27 -2.91
N ALA A 52 14.99 -0.73 -4.12
CA ALA A 52 16.17 -0.09 -4.70
C ALA A 52 16.63 1.11 -3.86
N LEU A 53 15.70 2.00 -3.48
CA LEU A 53 16.01 3.16 -2.62
C LEU A 53 16.56 2.74 -1.26
N ARG A 54 16.01 1.68 -0.66
CA ARG A 54 16.47 1.15 0.64
C ARG A 54 17.80 0.41 0.55
N SER A 55 18.25 0.07 -0.67
CA SER A 55 19.56 -0.53 -0.93
C SER A 55 20.68 0.50 -1.06
N LEU A 56 20.34 1.79 -1.14
CA LEU A 56 21.32 2.86 -1.07
C LEU A 56 21.92 2.92 0.33
N ASP A 57 23.21 3.23 0.40
CA ASP A 57 23.89 3.51 1.66
C ASP A 57 23.56 4.93 2.13
N GLN A 58 22.82 5.04 3.22
CA GLN A 58 22.44 6.30 3.89
C GLN A 58 23.29 6.53 5.15
N SER A 59 24.41 5.82 5.28
CA SER A 59 25.37 6.06 6.36
C SER A 59 26.04 7.41 6.17
N TYR A 60 26.28 8.12 7.28
CA TYR A 60 27.02 9.37 7.27
C TYR A 60 27.99 9.42 8.44
N SER A 61 29.10 10.14 8.27
CA SER A 61 30.05 10.43 9.34
C SER A 61 30.53 11.87 9.21
N ILE A 62 30.27 12.65 10.26
CA ILE A 62 30.77 13.99 10.45
C ILE A 62 31.84 13.91 11.54
N PRO A 63 33.12 14.11 11.19
CA PRO A 63 34.20 14.04 12.16
C PRO A 63 34.09 15.15 13.19
N GLU A 64 34.66 14.91 14.36
CA GLU A 64 34.83 15.98 15.36
C GLU A 64 35.70 17.10 14.81
N GLN A 65 35.36 18.34 15.17
CA GLN A 65 36.16 19.50 14.80
C GLN A 65 36.88 20.02 16.05
N ARG A 66 38.21 20.17 15.95
CA ARG A 66 39.05 20.67 17.04
C ARG A 66 39.79 21.92 16.60
N ILE A 67 39.74 22.96 17.42
CA ILE A 67 40.49 24.21 17.24
C ILE A 67 41.16 24.56 18.57
N GLY A 68 42.47 24.32 18.65
CA GLY A 68 43.21 24.47 19.90
C GLY A 68 42.67 23.54 20.98
N GLN A 69 42.22 24.12 22.09
CA GLN A 69 41.61 23.39 23.22
C GLN A 69 40.08 23.28 23.13
N ALA A 70 39.45 23.95 22.16
CA ALA A 70 38.02 23.81 21.90
C ALA A 70 37.78 22.61 20.98
N PHE A 71 36.74 21.84 21.29
CA PHE A 71 36.28 20.75 20.44
C PHE A 71 34.76 20.78 20.29
N VAL A 72 34.29 20.35 19.12
CA VAL A 72 32.89 20.10 18.81
C VAL A 72 32.78 18.61 18.49
N ALA A 73 31.92 17.91 19.23
CA ALA A 73 31.68 16.49 19.00
C ALA A 73 31.20 16.23 17.56
N GLY A 74 31.74 15.19 16.95
CA GLY A 74 31.24 14.68 15.67
C GLY A 74 29.91 13.94 15.83
N SER A 75 29.35 13.51 14.70
CA SER A 75 28.18 12.63 14.68
C SER A 75 28.33 11.63 13.55
N SER A 76 27.89 10.40 13.76
CA SER A 76 27.84 9.41 12.70
C SER A 76 26.58 8.56 12.83
N PHE A 77 26.12 8.04 11.71
CA PHE A 77 25.05 7.06 11.60
C PHE A 77 25.48 6.00 10.61
N THR A 78 25.35 4.73 11.01
CA THR A 78 25.60 3.59 10.11
C THR A 78 24.27 2.91 9.85
N GLN A 79 23.89 2.82 8.58
CA GLN A 79 22.68 2.14 8.18
C GLN A 79 22.82 0.63 8.42
N LYS A 80 21.71 -0.03 8.79
CA LYS A 80 21.65 -1.49 8.85
C LYS A 80 22.01 -2.14 7.51
N PRO A 81 22.54 -3.37 7.51
CA PRO A 81 22.77 -4.12 6.29
C PRO A 81 21.53 -4.19 5.41
N VAL A 82 21.72 -4.12 4.09
CA VAL A 82 20.62 -4.09 3.10
C VAL A 82 19.69 -5.30 3.25
N ALA A 83 20.23 -6.49 3.55
CA ALA A 83 19.45 -7.70 3.73
C ALA A 83 18.44 -7.58 4.89
N GLU A 84 18.91 -7.13 6.06
CA GLU A 84 18.05 -6.90 7.23
C GLU A 84 17.01 -5.82 6.95
N ALA A 85 17.42 -4.74 6.29
CA ALA A 85 16.53 -3.66 5.90
C ALA A 85 15.42 -4.13 4.93
N HIS A 86 15.73 -5.04 3.99
CA HIS A 86 14.76 -5.64 3.08
C HIS A 86 13.78 -6.55 3.81
N ASP A 87 14.26 -7.36 4.75
CA ASP A 87 13.42 -8.26 5.53
C ASP A 87 12.43 -7.48 6.40
N GLU A 88 12.88 -6.40 7.04
CA GLU A 88 12.00 -5.47 7.78
C GLU A 88 10.91 -4.88 6.88
N LEU A 89 11.27 -4.45 5.66
CA LEU A 89 10.32 -3.88 4.71
C LEU A 89 9.27 -4.91 4.28
N ARG A 90 9.69 -6.15 4.01
CA ARG A 90 8.77 -7.26 3.67
C ARG A 90 7.80 -7.56 4.80
N GLN A 91 8.28 -7.58 6.04
CA GLN A 91 7.43 -7.76 7.22
C GLN A 91 6.42 -6.62 7.36
N GLN A 92 6.83 -5.38 7.11
CA GLN A 92 5.94 -4.23 7.13
C GLN A 92 4.85 -4.35 6.05
N ILE A 93 5.23 -4.62 4.80
CA ILE A 93 4.29 -4.83 3.68
C ILE A 93 3.29 -5.94 4.03
N GLN A 94 3.75 -7.05 4.60
CA GLN A 94 2.88 -8.17 4.98
C GLN A 94 1.88 -7.77 6.07
N ARG A 95 2.32 -7.04 7.11
CA ARG A 95 1.42 -6.54 8.16
C ARG A 95 0.36 -5.59 7.60
N ASP A 96 0.74 -4.74 6.66
CA ASP A 96 -0.19 -3.79 6.03
C ASP A 96 -1.22 -4.54 5.17
N ARG A 97 -0.80 -5.52 4.36
CA ARG A 97 -1.69 -6.38 3.56
C ARG A 97 -2.67 -7.15 4.45
N GLU A 98 -2.21 -7.72 5.56
CA GLU A 98 -3.08 -8.40 6.51
C GLU A 98 -4.06 -7.46 7.21
N ALA A 99 -3.64 -6.23 7.51
CA ALA A 99 -4.50 -5.22 8.11
C ALA A 99 -5.61 -4.80 7.13
N GLU A 100 -5.28 -4.64 5.85
CA GLU A 100 -6.24 -4.39 4.78
C GLU A 100 -7.23 -5.55 4.61
N GLU A 101 -6.76 -6.80 4.60
CA GLU A 101 -7.61 -7.98 4.50
C GLU A 101 -8.57 -8.08 5.69
N LYS A 102 -8.05 -7.91 6.92
CA LYS A 102 -8.88 -7.88 8.14
C LYS A 102 -9.91 -6.75 8.10
N ALA A 103 -9.56 -5.58 7.54
CA ALA A 103 -10.48 -4.47 7.38
C ALA A 103 -11.60 -4.78 6.36
N ARG A 104 -11.27 -5.45 5.25
CA ARG A 104 -12.24 -5.92 4.24
C ARG A 104 -13.21 -6.95 4.82
N LEU A 105 -12.70 -8.00 5.47
CA LEU A 105 -13.53 -9.04 6.10
C LEU A 105 -14.49 -8.45 7.16
N LYS A 106 -14.01 -7.48 7.95
CA LYS A 106 -14.84 -6.79 8.94
C LYS A 106 -15.93 -5.93 8.31
N SER A 107 -15.71 -5.40 7.11
CA SER A 107 -16.74 -4.67 6.36
C SER A 107 -17.79 -5.58 5.72
N GLU A 108 -17.43 -6.84 5.46
CA GLU A 108 -18.32 -7.86 4.90
C GLU A 108 -19.11 -8.63 5.97
N GLU A 109 -18.67 -8.60 7.24
CA GLU A 109 -19.38 -9.24 8.34
C GLU A 109 -20.74 -8.55 8.60
N PRO A 110 -21.88 -9.26 8.50
CA PRO A 110 -23.18 -8.64 8.68
C PRO A 110 -23.31 -8.11 10.11
N GLU A 111 -23.68 -6.84 10.25
CA GLU A 111 -24.01 -6.23 11.54
C GLU A 111 -25.02 -7.13 12.27
N LYS A 112 -24.57 -7.86 13.30
CA LYS A 112 -25.48 -8.53 14.24
C LYS A 112 -26.33 -7.44 14.86
N LYS A 113 -27.55 -7.27 14.35
CA LYS A 113 -28.56 -6.39 14.95
C LYS A 113 -28.65 -6.75 16.44
N PRO A 114 -28.49 -5.79 17.36
CA PRO A 114 -28.61 -6.08 18.78
C PRO A 114 -30.00 -6.67 19.04
N ARG A 115 -30.06 -7.78 19.77
CA ARG A 115 -31.34 -8.34 20.22
C ARG A 115 -32.02 -7.28 21.11
N PRO A 116 -33.35 -7.11 21.05
CA PRO A 116 -34.03 -6.12 21.86
C PRO A 116 -33.80 -6.43 23.35
N GLY A 117 -33.00 -5.61 24.05
CA GLY A 117 -32.77 -5.75 25.49
C GLY A 117 -31.32 -5.55 25.97
N GLU A 118 -30.31 -5.54 25.11
CA GLU A 118 -28.94 -5.25 25.54
C GLU A 118 -28.61 -3.76 25.44
N THR A 119 -28.24 -3.16 26.57
CA THR A 119 -27.74 -1.78 26.62
C THR A 119 -26.50 -1.63 25.74
N PRO A 120 -26.34 -0.50 25.02
CA PRO A 120 -25.21 -0.31 24.12
C PRO A 120 -23.91 -0.30 24.93
N ARG A 121 -23.12 -1.38 24.83
CA ARG A 121 -21.74 -1.38 25.30
C ARG A 121 -21.00 -0.29 24.52
N LYS A 122 -20.64 0.79 25.21
CA LYS A 122 -19.79 1.86 24.68
C LYS A 122 -18.60 1.22 23.99
N LYS A 123 -18.53 1.31 22.65
CA LYS A 123 -17.32 0.96 21.90
C LYS A 123 -16.22 1.85 22.47
N LYS A 124 -15.33 1.28 23.30
CA LYS A 124 -14.09 1.96 23.70
C LYS A 124 -13.42 2.35 22.39
N LYS A 125 -13.32 3.66 22.12
CA LYS A 125 -12.39 4.17 21.10
C LYS A 125 -11.06 3.53 21.46
N LYS A 126 -10.59 2.59 20.63
CA LYS A 126 -9.19 2.17 20.68
C LYS A 126 -8.45 3.46 20.37
N ALA A 127 -7.89 4.09 21.39
CA ALA A 127 -6.89 5.10 21.19
C ALA A 127 -5.90 4.50 20.19
N ARG A 128 -5.60 5.23 19.11
CA ARG A 128 -4.33 5.01 18.43
C ARG A 128 -3.29 5.21 19.52
N GLN A 129 -2.85 4.13 20.16
CA GLN A 129 -1.54 4.10 20.75
C GLN A 129 -0.64 4.32 19.54
N ASN A 130 -0.12 5.54 19.44
CA ASN A 130 1.14 5.75 18.75
C ASN A 130 2.05 4.60 19.19
N GLY A 131 2.63 3.90 18.22
CA GLY A 131 3.70 2.97 18.50
C GLY A 131 4.91 3.75 18.99
N GLU A 132 4.85 4.17 20.25
CA GLU A 132 6.01 4.26 21.13
C GLU A 132 6.27 2.83 21.63
N ASN A 133 6.56 1.92 20.70
CA ASN A 133 7.44 0.82 21.05
C ASN A 133 8.82 1.43 20.86
N GLY A 134 9.39 1.89 21.97
CA GLY A 134 10.80 2.20 21.99
C GLY A 134 11.54 0.97 21.49
N ASP A 135 12.14 1.10 20.32
CA ASP A 135 13.45 0.52 20.14
C ASP A 135 14.26 1.12 21.28
N GLU A 136 14.44 0.37 22.38
CA GLU A 136 15.50 0.66 23.32
C GLU A 136 16.74 0.82 22.46
N PHE A 137 17.25 2.06 22.39
CA PHE A 137 18.50 2.35 21.74
C PHE A 137 19.56 1.68 22.61
N GLU A 138 19.77 0.39 22.37
CA GLU A 138 20.99 -0.31 22.72
C GLU A 138 22.13 0.61 22.27
N PRO A 139 22.93 1.18 23.18
CA PRO A 139 23.99 2.08 22.79
C PRO A 139 24.91 1.29 21.87
N ALA A 140 24.97 1.70 20.59
CA ALA A 140 25.82 1.06 19.61
C ALA A 140 27.22 0.93 20.20
N GLU A 141 27.66 -0.31 20.40
CA GLU A 141 28.99 -0.59 20.91
C GLU A 141 29.99 -0.02 19.90
N TYR A 142 30.78 0.95 20.34
CA TYR A 142 31.77 1.61 19.52
C TYR A 142 32.83 0.58 19.11
N VAL A 143 32.79 0.14 17.84
CA VAL A 143 33.85 -0.66 17.25
C VAL A 143 34.88 0.31 16.65
N PRO A 144 36.08 0.45 17.23
CA PRO A 144 37.10 1.33 16.67
C PRO A 144 37.54 0.82 15.29
N PRO A 145 37.92 1.73 14.37
CA PRO A 145 38.43 1.34 13.06
C PRO A 145 39.70 0.50 13.24
N THR A 146 39.72 -0.69 12.66
CA THR A 146 40.92 -1.51 12.56
C THR A 146 41.84 -0.84 11.53
N ILE A 147 43.04 -0.46 11.97
CA ILE A 147 44.13 0.04 11.12
C ILE A 147 44.65 -1.10 10.23
#